data_AF-X1DAE9-F1
#
_entry.id   AF-X1DAE9-F1
#
_cell.length_a   1.000
_cell.length_b   1.000
_cell.length_c   1.000
_cell.angle_alpha   90.00
_cell.angle_beta   90.00
_cell.angle_gamma   90.00
#
_symmetry.space_group_name_H-M   'P 1'
#
loop_
_entity.id
_entity.type
_entity.pdbx_description
1 polymer ?
#
loop_
_entity_poly.entity_id
_entity_poly.type
_entity_poly.pdbx_seq_one_letter_code
_entity_poly.pdbx_strand_id
1 'polypeptide(L)'
;MLLKKKLIIGTVLLIIAVIIYSFLWGRLFPFSPIIIGFEQKEFNKAIIYYRKDTDISKFIIIDILINEVEDFHQLKLKKKVKIFIFNSDKEYTRHTGKKTRFVVFPLYGRIFVSGKAKTESEEGKIHLDVYLKHELSHSLLYQNMSLYHSCYYPGWLLEGTAVYSANQMGVDGYFTKEETFDKIRNGYF
;
A
#
# COMPACT_ATOMS: atom_id res chain seq x y z
N MET A 1 -6.80 -45.79 -18.74
CA MET A 1 -5.63 -44.87 -18.74
C MET A 1 -5.95 -43.48 -19.31
N LEU A 2 -6.65 -43.35 -20.44
CA LEU A 2 -7.03 -42.06 -21.04
C LEU A 2 -7.91 -41.17 -20.14
N LEU A 3 -8.90 -41.73 -19.43
CA LEU A 3 -9.78 -40.97 -18.54
C LEU A 3 -8.98 -40.27 -17.41
N LYS A 4 -8.01 -40.97 -16.82
CA LYS A 4 -7.12 -40.43 -15.78
C LYS A 4 -6.26 -39.27 -16.33
N LYS A 5 -5.74 -39.39 -17.56
CA LYS A 5 -4.99 -38.32 -18.22
C LYS A 5 -5.85 -37.08 -18.48
N LYS A 6 -7.08 -37.26 -18.98
CA LYS A 6 -8.02 -36.14 -19.20
C LYS A 6 -8.41 -35.44 -17.89
N LEU A 7 -8.62 -36.19 -16.81
CA LEU A 7 -8.91 -35.64 -15.50
C LEU A 7 -7.75 -34.78 -14.97
N ILE A 8 -6.52 -35.28 -15.04
CA ILE A 8 -5.33 -34.54 -14.60
C ILE A 8 -5.17 -33.22 -15.39
N ILE A 9 -5.31 -33.28 -16.72
CA ILE A 9 -5.24 -32.08 -17.56
C ILE A 9 -6.32 -31.07 -17.16
N GLY A 10 -7.56 -31.53 -16.95
CA GLY A 10 -8.66 -30.68 -16.50
C GLY A 10 -8.37 -30.00 -15.16
N THR A 11 -7.85 -30.74 -14.18
CA THR A 11 -7.46 -30.19 -12.88
C THR A 11 -6.35 -29.15 -13.00
N VAL A 12 -5.32 -29.40 -13.81
CA VAL A 12 -4.22 -28.45 -14.03
C VAL A 12 -4.73 -27.16 -14.67
N LEU A 13 -5.59 -27.25 -15.69
CA LEU A 13 -6.18 -26.07 -16.33
C LEU A 13 -7.03 -25.25 -15.37
N LEU A 14 -7.80 -25.90 -14.51
CA LEU A 14 -8.59 -25.22 -13.48
C LEU A 14 -7.69 -24.48 -12.48
N ILE A 15 -6.61 -25.11 -12.02
CA ILE A 15 -5.64 -24.47 -11.11
C ILE A 15 -5.01 -23.24 -11.78
N ILE A 16 -4.58 -23.36 -13.04
CA ILE A 16 -4.01 -22.25 -13.80
C ILE A 16 -5.04 -21.12 -13.93
N ALA A 17 -6.29 -21.41 -14.26
CA ALA A 17 -7.35 -20.41 -14.35
C ALA A 17 -7.58 -19.68 -13.01
N VAL A 18 -7.58 -20.42 -11.89
CA VAL A 18 -7.72 -19.84 -10.54
C VAL A 18 -6.52 -18.95 -10.19
N ILE A 19 -5.30 -19.36 -10.55
CA ILE A 19 -4.09 -18.56 -10.33
C ILE A 19 -4.13 -17.27 -11.16
N ILE A 20 -4.44 -17.38 -12.46
CA ILE A 20 -4.57 -16.21 -13.36
C ILE A 20 -5.64 -15.25 -12.81
N TYR A 21 -6.82 -15.77 -12.45
CA TYR A 21 -7.88 -14.97 -11.85
C TYR A 21 -7.40 -14.28 -10.56
N SER A 22 -6.63 -14.99 -9.73
CA SER A 22 -6.12 -14.46 -8.48
C SER A 22 -5.09 -13.34 -8.68
N PHE A 23 -4.26 -13.41 -9.73
CA PHE A 23 -3.34 -12.33 -10.11
C PHE A 23 -4.09 -11.13 -10.70
N LEU A 24 -5.12 -11.35 -11.51
CA LEU A 24 -5.79 -10.25 -12.21
C LEU A 24 -6.84 -9.53 -11.35
N TRP A 25 -7.56 -10.27 -10.49
CA TRP A 25 -8.71 -9.73 -9.74
C TRP A 25 -8.84 -10.22 -8.30
N GLY A 26 -7.85 -10.99 -7.81
CA GLY A 26 -7.89 -11.61 -6.49
C GLY A 26 -6.70 -11.24 -5.61
N ARG A 27 -6.36 -12.15 -4.70
CA ARG A 27 -5.38 -11.92 -3.63
C ARG A 27 -3.93 -11.86 -4.07
N LEU A 28 -3.62 -12.24 -5.31
CA LEU A 28 -2.27 -12.15 -5.88
C LEU A 28 -2.07 -10.86 -6.69
N PHE A 29 -3.11 -10.03 -6.82
CA PHE A 29 -3.03 -8.76 -7.53
C PHE A 29 -1.90 -7.82 -7.08
N PRO A 30 -1.58 -7.69 -5.78
CA PRO A 30 -0.43 -6.89 -5.35
C PRO A 30 0.90 -7.31 -6.01
N PHE A 31 1.00 -8.56 -6.45
CA PHE A 31 2.18 -9.10 -7.10
C PHE A 31 2.03 -9.21 -8.62
N SER A 32 0.87 -8.85 -9.16
CA SER A 32 0.59 -9.00 -10.59
C SER A 32 1.45 -8.07 -11.43
N PRO A 33 2.10 -8.59 -12.49
CA PRO A 33 2.80 -7.76 -13.47
C PRO A 33 1.83 -7.01 -14.38
N ILE A 34 0.61 -7.53 -14.56
CA ILE A 34 -0.41 -7.00 -15.46
C ILE A 34 -1.52 -6.37 -14.63
N ILE A 35 -1.82 -5.10 -14.90
CA ILE A 35 -2.87 -4.33 -14.22
C ILE A 35 -4.02 -4.09 -15.21
N ILE A 36 -5.20 -4.64 -14.91
CA ILE A 36 -6.40 -4.53 -15.77
C ILE A 36 -7.51 -3.81 -15.02
N GLY A 37 -8.24 -2.95 -15.74
CA GLY A 37 -9.42 -2.26 -15.23
C GLY A 37 -9.13 -0.96 -14.46
N PHE A 38 -7.88 -0.52 -14.44
CA PHE A 38 -7.50 0.79 -13.90
C PHE A 38 -7.08 1.71 -15.02
N GLU A 39 -7.52 2.97 -14.93
CA GLU A 39 -6.84 4.07 -15.61
C GLU A 39 -5.53 4.37 -14.88
N GLN A 40 -4.60 5.02 -15.57
CA GLN A 40 -3.32 5.40 -14.97
C GLN A 40 -2.98 6.86 -15.26
N LYS A 41 -2.45 7.54 -14.25
CA LYS A 41 -1.81 8.84 -14.38
C LYS A 41 -0.38 8.73 -13.89
N GLU A 42 0.55 9.08 -14.76
CA GLU A 42 1.98 9.02 -14.50
C GLU A 42 2.50 10.37 -14.02
N PHE A 43 3.31 10.33 -12.95
CA PHE A 43 4.06 11.44 -12.38
C PHE A 43 5.56 11.15 -12.51
N ASN A 44 6.44 12.03 -12.01
CA ASN A 44 7.88 11.83 -12.15
C ASN A 44 8.35 10.61 -11.34
N LYS A 45 7.84 10.43 -10.12
CA LYS A 45 8.25 9.36 -9.20
C LYS A 45 7.13 8.38 -8.83
N ALA A 46 5.91 8.59 -9.33
CA ALA A 46 4.77 7.72 -9.05
C ALA A 46 3.95 7.39 -10.31
N ILE A 47 3.19 6.30 -10.24
CA ILE A 47 2.11 5.95 -11.16
C ILE A 47 0.87 5.69 -10.32
N ILE A 48 -0.19 6.44 -10.58
CA ILE A 48 -1.46 6.30 -9.86
C ILE A 48 -2.43 5.54 -10.73
N TYR A 49 -2.89 4.40 -10.23
CA TYR A 49 -3.92 3.56 -10.81
C TYR A 49 -5.25 3.84 -10.12
N TYR A 50 -6.27 4.21 -10.88
CA TYR A 50 -7.57 4.61 -10.35
C TYR A 50 -8.72 4.07 -11.23
N ARG A 51 -9.95 4.04 -10.70
CA ARG A 51 -11.13 3.66 -11.48
C ARG A 51 -11.60 4.87 -12.28
N LYS A 52 -12.27 4.62 -13.41
CA LYS A 52 -12.94 5.69 -14.16
C LYS A 52 -13.82 6.51 -13.20
N ASP A 53 -13.77 7.83 -13.36
CA ASP A 53 -14.46 8.82 -12.52
C ASP A 53 -13.96 8.95 -11.07
N THR A 54 -12.83 8.32 -10.70
CA THR A 54 -12.16 8.60 -9.41
C THR A 54 -11.44 9.95 -9.47
N ASP A 55 -11.81 10.88 -8.58
CA ASP A 55 -11.02 12.10 -8.38
C ASP A 55 -9.67 11.77 -7.73
N ILE A 56 -8.60 12.22 -8.40
CA ILE A 56 -7.20 12.06 -7.97
C ILE A 56 -6.51 13.42 -7.77
N SER A 57 -7.27 14.52 -7.72
CA SER A 57 -6.76 15.89 -7.55
C SER A 57 -5.83 16.03 -6.34
N LYS A 58 -6.21 15.44 -5.20
CA LYS A 58 -5.43 15.43 -3.95
C LYS A 58 -4.06 14.74 -4.06
N PHE A 59 -3.84 13.93 -5.09
CA PHE A 59 -2.58 13.23 -5.31
C PHE A 59 -1.59 14.02 -6.19
N ILE A 60 -1.92 15.24 -6.62
CA ILE A 60 -1.03 16.07 -7.43
C ILE A 60 0.30 16.38 -6.72
N ILE A 61 0.31 16.37 -5.39
CA ILE A 61 1.48 16.62 -4.55
C ILE A 61 2.38 15.39 -4.35
N ILE A 62 2.07 14.23 -4.98
CA ILE A 62 2.74 12.96 -4.66
C ILE A 62 4.26 13.01 -4.85
N ASP A 63 4.75 13.69 -5.89
CA ASP A 63 6.20 13.82 -6.12
C ASP A 63 6.88 14.65 -5.02
N ILE A 64 6.18 15.65 -4.46
CA ILE A 64 6.66 16.45 -3.32
C ILE A 64 6.77 15.56 -2.09
N LEU A 65 5.71 14.81 -1.77
CA LEU A 65 5.70 13.89 -0.63
C LEU A 65 6.80 12.83 -0.75
N ILE A 66 7.04 12.32 -1.95
CA ILE A 66 8.13 11.38 -2.23
C ILE A 66 9.49 12.04 -1.94
N ASN A 67 9.71 13.28 -2.38
CA ASN A 67 10.97 13.99 -2.11
C ASN A 67 11.20 14.15 -0.61
N GLU A 68 10.18 14.56 0.14
CA GLU A 68 10.26 14.69 1.61
C GLU A 68 10.66 13.38 2.28
N VAL A 69 10.05 12.27 1.86
CA VAL A 69 10.35 10.94 2.41
C VAL A 69 11.76 10.47 2.01
N GLU A 70 12.17 10.65 0.76
CA GLU A 70 13.53 10.33 0.32
C GLU A 70 14.59 11.13 1.08
N ASP A 71 14.33 12.42 1.32
CA ASP A 71 15.25 13.31 2.03
C ASP A 71 15.30 12.96 3.52
N PHE A 72 14.18 12.60 4.15
CA PHE A 72 14.18 12.11 5.54
C PHE A 72 15.00 10.83 5.68
N HIS A 73 14.77 9.84 4.81
CA HIS A 73 15.44 8.54 4.89
C HIS A 73 16.87 8.55 4.35
N GLN A 74 17.29 9.60 3.63
CA GLN A 74 18.55 9.64 2.87
C GLN A 74 18.69 8.45 1.91
N LEU A 75 17.56 8.01 1.35
CA LEU A 75 17.44 6.90 0.40
C LEU A 75 16.66 7.37 -0.82
N LYS A 76 16.80 6.65 -1.94
CA LYS A 76 16.04 6.91 -3.16
C LYS A 76 15.16 5.73 -3.54
N LEU A 77 14.01 6.01 -4.14
CA LEU A 77 13.19 5.00 -4.78
C LEU A 77 13.92 4.45 -5.99
N LYS A 78 13.96 3.12 -6.10
CA LYS A 78 14.60 2.45 -7.24
C LYS A 78 13.68 2.39 -8.46
N LYS A 79 12.37 2.49 -8.24
CA LYS A 79 11.31 2.44 -9.26
C LYS A 79 10.17 3.38 -8.88
N LYS A 80 9.42 3.86 -9.87
CA LYS A 80 8.20 4.66 -9.61
C LYS A 80 7.25 3.90 -8.69
N VAL A 81 6.78 4.57 -7.64
CA VAL A 81 5.81 3.99 -6.70
C VAL A 81 4.49 3.82 -7.41
N LYS A 82 3.93 2.61 -7.36
CA LYS A 82 2.59 2.34 -7.90
C LYS A 82 1.57 2.45 -6.77
N ILE A 83 0.61 3.34 -6.94
CA ILE A 83 -0.45 3.62 -5.96
C ILE A 83 -1.78 3.23 -6.57
N PHE A 84 -2.56 2.38 -5.90
CA PHE A 84 -3.86 1.90 -6.36
C PHE A 84 -4.97 2.50 -5.51
N ILE A 85 -5.86 3.27 -6.13
CA ILE A 85 -6.99 3.93 -5.46
C ILE A 85 -8.26 3.16 -5.77
N PHE A 86 -8.95 2.71 -4.72
CA PHE A 86 -10.20 1.98 -4.82
C PHE A 86 -11.37 2.87 -4.41
N ASN A 87 -12.48 2.80 -5.14
CA ASN A 87 -13.73 3.45 -4.74
C ASN A 87 -14.55 2.56 -3.78
N SER A 88 -14.29 1.25 -3.75
CA SER A 88 -15.05 0.27 -2.97
C SER A 88 -14.16 -0.51 -2.00
N ASP A 89 -14.50 -0.50 -0.72
CA ASP A 89 -13.79 -1.30 0.29
C ASP A 89 -13.93 -2.81 0.06
N LYS A 90 -15.04 -3.26 -0.55
CA LYS A 90 -15.21 -4.66 -0.95
C LYS A 90 -14.17 -5.05 -1.99
N GLU A 91 -13.97 -4.18 -2.97
CA GLU A 91 -12.98 -4.38 -4.02
C GLU A 91 -11.55 -4.30 -3.47
N TYR A 92 -11.26 -3.31 -2.64
CA TYR A 92 -9.99 -3.20 -1.91
C TYR A 92 -9.70 -4.47 -1.11
N THR A 93 -10.65 -4.93 -0.28
CA THR A 93 -10.52 -6.14 0.54
C THR A 93 -10.33 -7.40 -0.31
N ARG A 94 -10.93 -7.46 -1.50
CA ARG A 94 -10.73 -8.58 -2.42
C ARG A 94 -9.27 -8.67 -2.88
N HIS A 95 -8.66 -7.53 -3.24
CA HIS A 95 -7.28 -7.48 -3.74
C HIS A 95 -6.23 -7.56 -2.63
N THR A 96 -6.42 -6.82 -1.54
CA THR A 96 -5.42 -6.69 -0.46
C THR A 96 -5.62 -7.71 0.66
N GLY A 97 -6.86 -8.14 0.89
CA GLY A 97 -7.24 -8.91 2.06
C GLY A 97 -7.27 -8.15 3.38
N LYS A 98 -7.10 -6.83 3.33
CA LYS A 98 -7.09 -5.96 4.51
C LYS A 98 -8.36 -5.11 4.54
N LYS A 99 -8.72 -4.63 5.73
CA LYS A 99 -9.80 -3.65 5.97
C LYS A 99 -9.26 -2.30 6.45
N THR A 100 -7.94 -2.14 6.45
CA THR A 100 -7.25 -0.88 6.80
C THR A 100 -7.47 0.16 5.70
N ARG A 101 -7.26 1.44 6.04
CA ARG A 101 -7.32 2.56 5.09
C ARG A 101 -6.27 2.45 3.99
N PHE A 102 -5.06 2.09 4.41
CA PHE A 102 -3.90 1.97 3.55
C PHE A 102 -3.18 0.65 3.80
N VAL A 103 -2.43 0.19 2.81
CA VAL A 103 -1.46 -0.89 2.96
C VAL A 103 -0.38 -0.82 1.89
N VAL A 104 0.86 -1.10 2.28
CA VAL A 104 1.98 -1.33 1.36
C VAL A 104 2.34 -2.81 1.30
N PHE A 105 2.58 -3.33 0.09
CA PHE A 105 3.05 -4.70 -0.11
C PHE A 105 4.59 -4.77 -0.29
N PRO A 106 5.30 -5.64 0.46
CA PRO A 106 6.77 -5.65 0.50
C PRO A 106 7.49 -5.92 -0.82
N LEU A 107 6.96 -6.80 -1.69
CA LEU A 107 7.71 -7.27 -2.88
C LEU A 107 8.03 -6.14 -3.88
N TYR A 108 7.27 -5.05 -3.86
CA TYR A 108 7.40 -3.93 -4.80
C TYR A 108 7.17 -2.55 -4.17
N GLY A 109 6.85 -2.47 -2.87
CA GLY A 109 6.42 -1.23 -2.23
C GLY A 109 5.15 -0.64 -2.84
N ARG A 110 4.23 -1.47 -3.36
CA ARG A 110 2.97 -0.98 -3.95
C ARG A 110 2.02 -0.53 -2.85
N ILE A 111 1.45 0.66 -3.02
CA ILE A 111 0.54 1.27 -2.05
C ILE A 111 -0.89 1.08 -2.52
N PHE A 112 -1.79 0.72 -1.60
CA PHE A 112 -3.20 0.53 -1.85
C PHE A 112 -4.01 1.45 -0.93
N VAL A 113 -4.90 2.24 -1.51
CA VAL A 113 -5.76 3.22 -0.83
C VAL A 113 -7.20 2.72 -0.89
N SER A 114 -7.82 2.51 0.26
CA SER A 114 -9.21 2.04 0.33
C SER A 114 -10.23 3.11 -0.04
N GLY A 115 -11.46 2.71 -0.34
CA GLY A 115 -12.56 3.64 -0.59
C GLY A 115 -12.87 4.47 0.66
N LYS A 116 -12.84 3.83 1.83
CA LYS A 116 -12.97 4.53 3.11
C LYS A 116 -11.93 5.61 3.31
N ALA A 117 -10.66 5.37 2.97
CA ALA A 117 -9.60 6.38 3.10
C ALA A 117 -9.88 7.62 2.23
N LYS A 118 -10.38 7.42 1.01
CA LYS A 118 -10.79 8.50 0.11
C LYS A 118 -11.94 9.30 0.71
N THR A 119 -13.02 8.63 1.11
CA THR A 119 -14.20 9.29 1.69
C THR A 119 -13.85 10.04 2.98
N GLU A 120 -13.10 9.43 3.89
CA GLU A 120 -12.72 10.08 5.15
C GLU A 120 -11.77 11.27 4.92
N SER A 121 -10.93 11.23 3.88
CA SER A 121 -10.13 12.40 3.51
C SER A 121 -10.99 13.52 2.91
N GLU A 122 -11.97 13.20 2.07
CA GLU A 122 -12.93 14.17 1.51
C GLU A 122 -13.77 14.85 2.61
N GLU A 123 -14.12 14.09 3.64
CA GLU A 123 -14.82 14.58 4.83
C GLU A 123 -13.91 15.31 5.83
N GLY A 124 -12.59 15.38 5.59
CA GLY A 124 -11.63 16.02 6.50
C GLY A 124 -11.38 15.26 7.80
N LYS A 125 -11.74 13.98 7.87
CA LYS A 125 -11.49 13.10 9.04
C LYS A 125 -10.06 12.58 9.10
N ILE A 126 -9.38 12.54 7.96
CA ILE A 126 -7.96 12.17 7.88
C ILE A 126 -7.17 13.12 6.98
N HIS A 127 -5.91 13.35 7.34
CA HIS A 127 -4.90 14.05 6.57
C HIS A 127 -4.23 13.07 5.60
N LEU A 128 -4.73 13.06 4.35
CA LEU A 128 -4.29 12.10 3.33
C LEU A 128 -2.79 12.20 3.02
N ASP A 129 -2.23 13.40 3.01
CA ASP A 129 -0.81 13.66 2.80
C ASP A 129 0.07 13.04 3.89
N VAL A 130 -0.32 13.16 5.16
CA VAL A 130 0.38 12.53 6.29
C VAL A 130 0.35 11.01 6.14
N TYR A 131 -0.82 10.42 5.89
CA TYR A 131 -0.94 8.98 5.67
C TYR A 131 -0.17 8.51 4.42
N LEU A 132 -0.19 9.27 3.33
CA LEU A 132 0.59 8.93 2.15
C LEU A 132 2.09 8.97 2.44
N LYS A 133 2.60 9.93 3.21
CA LYS A 133 4.01 9.95 3.63
C LYS A 133 4.38 8.72 4.46
N HIS A 134 3.52 8.31 5.38
CA HIS A 134 3.69 7.09 6.16
C HIS A 134 3.84 5.87 5.25
N GLU A 135 2.93 5.68 4.31
CA GLU A 135 2.98 4.54 3.38
C GLU A 135 4.13 4.65 2.36
N LEU A 136 4.50 5.86 1.96
CA LEU A 136 5.67 6.10 1.10
C LEU A 136 6.97 5.73 1.79
N SER A 137 7.09 5.95 3.10
CA SER A 137 8.22 5.50 3.91
C SER A 137 8.35 3.96 3.85
N HIS A 138 7.25 3.23 4.04
CA HIS A 138 7.21 1.78 3.83
C HIS A 138 7.62 1.38 2.42
N SER A 139 7.08 2.05 1.39
CA SER A 139 7.41 1.77 0.00
C SER A 139 8.91 1.95 -0.29
N LEU A 140 9.49 3.05 0.18
CA LEU A 140 10.91 3.38 0.02
C LEU A 140 11.79 2.33 0.70
N LEU A 141 11.47 1.96 1.94
CA LEU A 141 12.20 0.95 2.70
C LEU A 141 12.14 -0.40 1.99
N TYR A 142 10.95 -0.85 1.57
CA TYR A 142 10.79 -2.12 0.87
C TYR A 142 11.53 -2.18 -0.47
N GLN A 143 11.59 -1.09 -1.24
CA GLN A 143 12.40 -1.04 -2.46
C GLN A 143 13.91 -1.10 -2.18
N ASN A 144 14.33 -0.68 -0.99
CA ASN A 144 15.73 -0.70 -0.56
C ASN A 144 16.13 -1.97 0.20
N MET A 145 15.17 -2.81 0.59
CA MET A 145 15.41 -4.10 1.24
C MET A 145 15.43 -5.26 0.24
N SER A 146 16.12 -6.34 0.60
CA SER A 146 15.88 -7.63 -0.05
C SER A 146 14.57 -8.25 0.48
N LEU A 147 14.00 -9.20 -0.27
CA LEU A 147 12.78 -9.90 0.17
C LEU A 147 12.97 -10.54 1.55
N TYR A 148 14.13 -11.14 1.82
CA TYR A 148 14.47 -11.69 3.12
C TYR A 148 14.36 -10.61 4.22
N HIS A 149 15.05 -9.49 4.06
CA HIS A 149 14.99 -8.41 5.06
C HIS A 149 13.59 -7.86 5.23
N SER A 150 12.80 -7.75 4.15
CA SER A 150 11.42 -7.27 4.26
C SER A 150 10.51 -8.15 5.13
N CYS A 151 10.83 -9.44 5.28
CA CYS A 151 10.09 -10.38 6.14
C CYS A 151 10.55 -10.36 7.60
N TYR A 152 11.81 -9.98 7.87
CA TYR A 152 12.42 -10.04 9.20
C TYR A 152 12.71 -8.66 9.80
N TYR A 153 12.42 -7.58 9.07
CA TYR A 153 12.61 -6.23 9.56
C TYR A 153 11.72 -5.96 10.79
N PRO A 154 12.24 -5.41 11.89
CA PRO A 154 11.45 -5.21 13.10
C PRO A 154 10.25 -4.30 12.85
N GLY A 155 9.04 -4.80 13.12
CA GLY A 155 7.80 -4.08 12.84
C GLY A 155 7.69 -2.74 13.58
N TRP A 156 8.17 -2.68 14.83
CA TRP A 156 8.18 -1.43 15.61
C TRP A 156 9.08 -0.36 14.96
N LEU A 157 10.19 -0.77 14.35
CA LEU A 157 11.10 0.16 13.67
C LEU A 157 10.51 0.59 12.34
N LEU A 158 9.88 -0.32 11.62
CA LEU A 158 9.17 -0.03 10.36
C LEU A 158 8.07 1.01 10.57
N GLU A 159 7.12 0.73 11.47
CA GLU A 159 6.02 1.65 11.75
C GLU A 159 6.49 2.93 12.46
N GLY A 160 7.42 2.83 13.41
CA GLY A 160 7.94 3.99 14.13
C GLY A 160 8.68 4.97 13.23
N THR A 161 9.50 4.47 12.29
CA THR A 161 10.17 5.34 11.30
C THR A 161 9.18 5.98 10.34
N ALA A 162 8.16 5.26 9.90
CA ALA A 162 7.10 5.81 9.06
C ALA A 162 6.31 6.92 9.77
N VAL A 163 5.85 6.68 11.01
CA VAL A 163 5.15 7.68 11.85
C VAL A 163 6.00 8.93 12.03
N TYR A 164 7.29 8.76 12.33
CA TYR A 164 8.20 9.88 12.55
C TYR A 164 8.48 10.65 11.26
N SER A 165 8.76 9.95 10.15
CA SER A 165 9.01 10.57 8.83
C SER A 165 7.81 11.37 8.32
N ALA A 166 6.59 10.94 8.66
CA ALA A 166 5.35 11.55 8.21
C ALA A 166 4.90 12.74 9.10
N ASN A 167 5.56 12.96 10.24
CA ASN A 167 5.07 13.83 11.32
C ASN A 167 3.64 13.47 11.77
N GLN A 168 3.35 12.17 11.92
CA GLN A 168 1.99 11.69 12.21
C GLN A 168 1.61 11.75 13.70
N MET A 169 2.56 11.97 14.61
CA MET A 169 2.25 12.12 16.04
C MET A 169 1.31 13.31 16.27
N GLY A 170 0.21 13.09 17.00
CA GLY A 170 -0.83 14.10 17.22
C GLY A 170 -1.82 14.29 16.07
N VAL A 171 -1.70 13.51 14.97
CA VAL A 171 -2.58 13.60 13.79
C VAL A 171 -3.59 12.46 13.78
N ASP A 172 -4.86 12.76 13.47
CA ASP A 172 -5.93 11.78 13.21
C ASP A 172 -6.11 10.70 14.30
N GLY A 173 -5.91 11.08 15.57
CA GLY A 173 -6.06 10.23 16.74
C GLY A 173 -4.79 9.51 17.21
N TYR A 174 -3.64 9.76 16.57
CA TYR A 174 -2.36 9.35 17.12
C TYR A 174 -2.00 10.21 18.32
N PHE A 175 -1.38 9.60 19.34
CA PHE A 175 -0.81 10.34 20.46
C PHE A 175 0.26 11.32 19.97
N THR A 176 0.32 12.47 20.64
CA THR A 176 1.47 13.36 20.58
C THR A 176 2.71 12.67 21.16
N LYS A 177 3.87 13.29 20.97
CA LYS A 177 5.12 12.80 21.53
C LYS A 177 5.05 12.74 23.05
N GLU A 178 4.55 13.80 23.67
CA GLU A 178 4.40 13.95 25.12
C GLU A 178 3.47 12.86 25.68
N GLU A 179 2.28 12.70 25.09
CA GLU A 179 1.33 11.66 25.49
C GLU A 179 1.92 10.25 25.32
N THR A 180 2.69 10.01 24.24
CA THR A 180 3.37 8.73 24.02
C THR A 180 4.36 8.44 25.15
N PHE A 181 5.20 9.42 25.52
CA PHE A 181 6.13 9.25 26.64
C PHE A 181 5.41 9.04 27.97
N ASP A 182 4.32 9.74 28.21
CA ASP A 182 3.52 9.56 29.42
C ASP A 182 2.89 8.16 29.48
N LYS A 183 2.39 7.63 28.36
CA LYS A 183 1.88 6.26 28.29
C LYS A 183 2.97 5.22 28.56
N ILE A 184 4.17 5.41 28.03
CA ILE A 184 5.32 4.54 28.30
C ILE A 184 5.69 4.57 29.79
N ARG A 185 5.81 5.77 30.40
CA ARG A 185 6.12 5.91 31.84
C ARG A 185 5.10 5.21 32.73
N ASN A 186 3.84 5.16 32.29
CA ASN A 186 2.74 4.52 33.00
C ASN A 186 2.55 3.03 32.65
N GLY A 187 3.45 2.41 31.87
CA GLY A 187 3.42 0.97 31.57
C GLY A 187 2.29 0.53 30.63
N TYR A 188 1.80 1.42 29.76
CA TYR A 188 0.79 1.05 28.75
C TYR A 188 1.36 0.25 27.57
N PHE A 189 2.68 0.21 27.42
CA PHE A 189 3.41 -0.45 26.34
C PHE A 189 4.57 -1.28 26.91
#